data_AF-A0A3P1Z906-F1
#
_entry.id   AF-A0A3P1Z906-F1
#
_cell.length_a   1.000
_cell.length_b   1.000
_cell.length_c   1.000
_cell.angle_alpha   90.00
_cell.angle_beta   90.00
_cell.angle_gamma   90.00
#
_symmetry.space_group_name_H-M   'P 1'
#
loop_
_entity.id
_entity.type
_entity.pdbx_description
1 polymer ?
#
loop_
_entity_poly.entity_id
_entity_poly.type
_entity_poly.pdbx_seq_one_letter_code
_entity_poly.pdbx_strand_id
1 'polypeptide(L)'
;SVGRPAGDNRLFVNAVFWILRTGAPWRDLPPDLGDWKNTHRRFCRWRDRGVWEKLLEALVVEPDYEWLMIDASHCKVHPHAAGAVGGNQAMSRT
;
A
#
# COMPACT_ATOMS: atom_id res chain seq x y z
N SER A 1 -23.07 8.42 14.60
CA SER A 1 -22.45 7.15 14.15
C SER A 1 -21.25 6.88 15.03
N VAL A 2 -21.30 5.84 15.88
CA VAL A 2 -20.23 5.55 16.83
C VAL A 2 -19.03 4.98 16.05
N GLY A 3 -17.92 5.72 16.05
CA GLY A 3 -16.67 5.30 15.44
C GLY A 3 -16.13 4.04 16.11
N ARG A 4 -15.77 3.03 15.31
CA ARG A 4 -15.16 1.80 15.78
C ARG A 4 -13.83 2.12 16.51
N PRO A 5 -13.48 1.43 17.61
CA PRO A 5 -12.44 1.87 18.54
C PRO A 5 -11.06 2.02 17.87
N ALA A 6 -10.24 2.92 18.40
CA ALA A 6 -8.89 3.23 17.93
C ALA A 6 -7.98 2.01 17.70
N GLY A 7 -8.25 0.88 18.38
CA GLY A 7 -7.57 -0.40 18.15
C GLY A 7 -7.72 -0.94 16.72
N ASP A 8 -8.91 -0.82 16.11
CA ASP A 8 -9.16 -1.28 14.73
C ASP A 8 -8.45 -0.39 13.71
N ASN A 9 -8.28 0.91 13.99
CA ASN A 9 -7.58 1.83 13.09
C ASN A 9 -6.06 1.64 13.16
N ARG A 10 -5.48 1.57 14.36
CA ARG A 10 -4.04 1.34 14.52
C ARG A 10 -3.62 -0.02 13.96
N LEU A 11 -4.38 -1.08 14.25
CA LEU A 11 -4.10 -2.41 13.72
C LEU A 11 -4.22 -2.45 12.20
N PHE A 12 -5.24 -1.80 11.64
CA PHE A 12 -5.39 -1.66 10.19
C PHE A 12 -4.20 -0.93 9.54
N VAL A 13 -3.77 0.20 10.11
CA VAL A 13 -2.62 0.96 9.58
C VAL A 13 -1.33 0.12 9.69
N ASN A 14 -1.12 -0.59 10.80
CA ASN A 14 0.00 -1.52 10.95
C ASN A 14 -0.01 -2.64 9.90
N ALA A 15 -1.19 -3.19 9.59
CA ALA A 15 -1.34 -4.20 8.54
C ALA A 15 -0.96 -3.66 7.16
N VAL A 16 -1.37 -2.42 6.84
CA VAL A 16 -1.01 -1.74 5.60
C VAL A 16 0.51 -1.50 5.55
N PHE A 17 1.12 -0.98 6.62
CA PHE A 17 2.57 -0.77 6.66
C PHE A 17 3.37 -2.06 6.55
N TRP A 18 2.88 -3.16 7.13
CA TRP A 18 3.52 -4.45 6.94
C TRP A 18 3.53 -4.89 5.46
N ILE A 19 2.40 -4.73 4.75
CA ILE A 19 2.31 -5.03 3.31
C ILE A 19 3.24 -4.13 2.50
N LEU A 20 3.24 -2.82 2.77
CA LEU A 20 4.08 -1.86 2.04
C LEU A 20 5.58 -2.11 2.27
N ARG A 21 5.99 -2.35 3.52
CA ARG A 21 7.38 -2.63 3.86
C ARG A 21 7.90 -3.95 3.28
N THR A 22 7.06 -4.99 3.25
CA THR A 22 7.50 -6.32 2.82
C THR A 22 7.30 -6.56 1.32
N GLY A 23 6.39 -5.82 0.68
CA GLY A 23 5.94 -6.10 -0.69
C GLY A 23 5.17 -7.41 -0.81
N ALA A 24 4.79 -8.06 0.30
CA ALA A 24 4.09 -9.34 0.28
C ALA A 24 2.69 -9.19 -0.34
N PRO A 25 2.18 -10.21 -1.03
CA PRO A 25 0.80 -10.24 -1.48
C PRO A 25 -0.17 -10.04 -0.31
N TRP A 26 -1.27 -9.31 -0.54
CA TRP A 26 -2.30 -9.10 0.50
C TRP A 26 -2.78 -10.39 1.17
N ARG A 27 -2.86 -11.49 0.41
CA ARG A 27 -3.29 -12.80 0.92
C ARG A 27 -2.38 -13.39 1.99
N ASP A 28 -1.14 -12.93 2.05
CA ASP A 28 -0.13 -13.42 2.97
C ASP A 28 -0.05 -12.54 4.23
N LEU A 29 -1.01 -11.63 4.41
CA LEU A 29 -1.10 -10.82 5.62
C LEU A 29 -1.18 -11.73 6.86
N PRO A 30 -0.29 -11.52 7.86
CA PRO A 30 -0.33 -12.24 9.12
C PRO A 30 -1.71 -12.12 9.79
N PRO A 31 -2.33 -13.24 10.25
CA PRO A 31 -3.67 -13.21 10.83
C PRO A 31 -3.81 -12.36 12.10
N ASP A 32 -2.72 -12.15 12.84
CA ASP A 32 -2.63 -11.27 14.00
C ASP A 32 -2.76 -9.78 13.65
N LEU A 33 -2.43 -9.42 12.40
CA LEU A 33 -2.66 -8.07 11.84
C LEU A 33 -4.05 -7.91 11.23
N GLY A 34 -4.80 -9.01 11.07
CA GLY A 34 -6.21 -9.02 10.72
C GLY A 34 -6.55 -9.79 9.44
N ASP A 35 -7.83 -9.74 9.04
CA ASP A 35 -8.32 -10.40 7.83
C ASP A 35 -7.91 -9.63 6.56
N TRP A 36 -7.18 -10.31 5.68
CA TRP A 36 -6.65 -9.68 4.46
C TRP A 36 -7.72 -9.07 3.56
N LYS A 37 -8.90 -9.69 3.45
CA LYS A 37 -9.98 -9.21 2.58
C LYS A 37 -10.52 -7.88 3.09
N ASN A 38 -10.76 -7.79 4.39
CA ASN A 38 -11.25 -6.59 5.05
C ASN A 38 -10.21 -5.48 5.03
N THR A 39 -8.95 -5.79 5.29
CA THR A 39 -7.83 -4.85 5.21
C THR A 39 -7.69 -4.30 3.78
N HIS A 40 -7.62 -5.15 2.76
CA HIS A 40 -7.51 -4.70 1.37
C HIS A 40 -8.72 -3.85 0.93
N ARG A 41 -9.95 -4.28 1.25
CA ARG A 41 -11.16 -3.50 0.93
C ARG A 41 -11.15 -2.13 1.59
N ARG A 42 -10.70 -2.07 2.84
CA ARG A 42 -10.60 -0.82 3.60
C ARG A 42 -9.49 0.09 3.06
N PHE A 43 -8.36 -0.48 2.67
CA PHE A 43 -7.27 0.23 2.01
C PHE A 43 -7.76 0.93 0.74
N CYS A 44 -8.44 0.19 -0.16
CA CYS A 44 -9.03 0.78 -1.37
C CYS A 44 -10.02 1.90 -1.04
N ARG A 45 -10.90 1.69 -0.05
CA ARG A 45 -11.85 2.72 0.38
C ARG A 45 -11.16 4.00 0.91
N TRP A 46 -10.02 3.87 1.57
CA TRP A 46 -9.24 5.01 2.06
C TRP A 46 -8.53 5.75 0.92
N ARG A 47 -7.95 5.00 -0.02
CA ARG A 47 -7.39 5.54 -1.27
C ARG A 47 -8.45 6.32 -2.04
N ASP A 48 -9.60 5.72 -2.29
CA ASP A 48 -10.66 6.36 -3.08
C ASP A 48 -11.26 7.60 -2.39
N ARG A 49 -11.03 7.76 -1.09
CA ARG A 49 -11.47 8.91 -0.29
C ARG A 49 -10.38 9.96 -0.07
N GLY A 50 -9.19 9.77 -0.62
CA GLY A 50 -8.08 10.70 -0.42
C GLY A 50 -7.52 10.69 1.01
N VAL A 51 -7.73 9.61 1.77
CA VAL A 51 -7.36 9.56 3.20
C VAL A 51 -5.85 9.36 3.36
N TRP A 52 -5.22 8.60 2.46
CA TRP A 52 -3.79 8.33 2.52
C TRP A 52 -2.96 9.58 2.25
N GLU A 53 -3.39 10.40 1.30
CA GLU A 53 -2.80 11.68 0.93
C GLU A 53 -2.80 12.62 2.14
N LYS A 54 -3.95 12.76 2.82
CA LYS A 54 -4.07 13.56 4.05
C LYS A 54 -3.21 13.03 5.20
N LEU A 55 -3.06 11.71 5.29
CA LEU A 55 -2.21 11.07 6.30
C LEU A 55 -0.73 11.34 6.03
N LEU A 56 -0.30 11.25 4.78
CA LEU A 56 1.08 11.57 4.37
C LEU A 56 1.39 13.04 4.61
N GLU A 57 0.48 13.95 4.26
CA GLU A 57 0.62 15.39 4.55
C GLU A 57 0.80 15.66 6.06
N ALA A 58 0.05 14.96 6.91
CA ALA A 58 0.16 15.11 8.37
C ALA A 58 1.46 14.48 8.93
N LEU A 59 1.89 13.33 8.41
CA LEU A 59 3.10 12.62 8.88
C LEU A 59 4.40 13.27 8.42
N VAL A 60 4.40 14.04 7.31
CA VAL A 60 5.56 14.83 6.88
C VAL A 60 5.93 15.91 7.90
N VAL A 61 5.00 16.34 8.76
CA VAL A 61 5.23 17.37 9.78
C VAL A 61 5.89 16.82 11.05
N GLU A 62 5.66 15.55 11.39
CA GLU A 62 6.31 14.84 12.51
C GLU A 62 6.77 13.45 12.05
N PRO A 63 7.97 13.33 11.46
CA PRO A 63 8.45 12.04 10.99
C PRO A 63 8.77 11.17 12.20
N ASP A 64 8.07 10.05 12.35
CA ASP A 64 8.57 8.95 13.16
C ASP A 64 9.68 8.28 12.34
N TYR A 65 10.92 8.75 12.55
CA TYR A 65 12.05 8.52 11.65
C TYR A 65 12.42 7.03 11.50
N GLU A 66 11.99 6.15 12.40
CA GLU A 66 12.38 4.74 12.32
C GLU A 66 11.85 4.05 11.05
N TRP A 67 10.59 4.27 10.69
CA TRP A 67 9.97 3.65 9.51
C TRP A 67 10.33 4.36 8.21
N LEU A 68 10.42 5.69 8.24
CA LEU A 68 10.80 6.50 7.09
C LEU A 68 12.25 6.23 6.68
N MET A 69 13.16 6.00 7.63
CA MET A 69 14.56 5.65 7.34
C MET A 69 14.69 4.25 6.72
N ILE A 70 13.80 3.33 7.08
CA ILE A 70 13.74 2.00 6.46
C ILE A 70 13.24 2.11 5.01
N ASP A 71 12.21 2.90 4.73
CA ASP A 71 11.61 3.06 3.39
C ASP A 71 12.48 3.93 2.44
N ALA A 72 13.13 4.98 2.94
CA ALA A 72 14.11 5.77 2.17
C ALA A 72 15.31 4.93 1.71
N SER A 73 15.67 3.90 2.49
CA SER A 73 16.69 2.92 2.13
C SER A 73 16.17 1.82 1.19
N HIS A 74 14.85 1.68 1.04
CA HIS A 74 14.18 0.65 0.23
C HIS A 74 13.52 1.18 -1.05
N CYS A 75 13.68 2.47 -1.38
CA CYS A 75 13.39 3.04 -2.69
C CYS A 75 14.29 2.42 -3.78
N LYS A 76 14.05 1.15 -4.12
CA LYS A 76 14.43 0.60 -5.42
C LYS A 76 13.49 1.19 -6.45
N VAL A 77 14.05 2.04 -7.33
CA VAL A 77 13.48 2.42 -8.61
C VAL A 77 12.71 1.24 -9.23
N HIS A 78 11.42 1.41 -9.49
CA HIS A 78 10.65 0.46 -10.30
C HIS A 78 11.38 0.24 -11.63
N PRO A 79 11.99 -0.94 -11.90
CA PRO A 79 12.55 -1.24 -13.21
C PRO A 79 11.42 -1.80 -14.08
N HIS A 80 10.37 -1.00 -14.30
CA HIS A 80 9.34 -1.33 -15.28
C HIS A 80 8.60 -0.10 -15.82
N ALA A 81 9.37 0.89 -16.27
CA ALA A 81 8.93 1.86 -17.28
C ALA A 81 9.80 1.76 -18.55
N ALA A 82 10.39 0.59 -18.81
CA ALA A 82 11.02 0.23 -20.08
C ALA A 82 10.17 -0.88 -20.73
N GLY A 83 8.96 -0.51 -21.15
CA GLY A 83 8.05 -1.36 -21.92
C GLY A 83 7.53 -0.57 -23.12
N ALA A 84 8.30 -0.64 -24.21
CA ALA A 84 8.03 -0.24 -25.61
C ALA A 84 6.87 0.72 -25.93
N VAL A 85 7.22 1.86 -26.53
CA VAL A 85 6.32 2.62 -27.41
C VAL A 85 6.35 2.01 -28.82
N GLY A 86 5.18 1.58 -29.30
CA GLY A 86 4.90 1.12 -30.67
C GLY A 86 4.88 -0.40 -30.81
N GLY A 87 3.88 -1.07 -31.40
CA GLY A 87 2.68 -0.70 -32.15
C GLY A 87 2.20 -1.99 -32.83
N ASN A 88 0.89 -2.21 -32.90
CA ASN A 88 0.23 -3.40 -33.45
C ASN A 88 0.66 -3.75 -34.89
N GLN A 89 0.69 -5.06 -35.24
CA GLN A 89 -0.22 -5.73 -36.20
C GLN A 89 0.40 -7.00 -36.84
N ALA A 90 -0.44 -8.04 -36.89
CA ALA A 90 -0.54 -9.11 -37.90
C ALA A 90 0.60 -10.15 -38.08
N MET A 91 0.22 -11.42 -37.95
CA MET A 91 0.36 -12.54 -38.93
C MET A 91 0.18 -13.86 -38.14
N SER A 92 -1.00 -14.50 -38.16
CA SER A 92 -1.49 -15.45 -39.17
C SER A 92 -0.59 -16.70 -39.34
N ARG A 93 -1.17 -17.85 -38.93
CA ARG A 93 -0.98 -19.24 -39.42
C ARG A 93 0.36 -19.62 -40.05
N THR A 94 0.99 -20.68 -39.52
CA THR A 94 0.99 -22.01 -40.17
C THR A 94 1.04 -23.08 -39.08
#